data_AF-A0A5M8SLW1-F1
#
_entry.id   AF-A0A5M8SLW1-F1
#
_cell.length_a   1.000
_cell.length_b   1.000
_cell.length_c   1.000
_cell.angle_alpha   90.00
_cell.angle_beta   90.00
_cell.angle_gamma   90.00
#
_symmetry.space_group_name_H-M   'P 1'
#
loop_
_entity.id
_entity.type
_entity.pdbx_description
1 polymer ?
#
loop_
_entity_poly.entity_id
_entity_poly.type
_entity_poly.pdbx_seq_one_letter_code
_entity_poly.pdbx_strand_id
1 'polypeptide(L)' 'MAERFFECPEVAGKTIQTLRVYQNGDEGDEILIEFADGTSFSCCLEIKSALTASLFRPTAGTPEVIQSYPS' A
#
# COMPACT_ATOMS: atom_id res chain seq x y z
N MET A 1 -16.22 -5.68 14.55
CA MET A 1 -15.24 -6.07 13.51
C MET A 1 -14.05 -6.67 14.23
N ALA A 2 -13.58 -7.85 13.83
CA ALA A 2 -12.32 -8.38 14.35
C ALA A 2 -11.17 -7.53 13.76
N GLU A 3 -10.26 -7.07 14.61
CA GLU A 3 -9.05 -6.39 14.16
C GLU A 3 -8.21 -7.38 13.36
N ARG A 4 -7.96 -7.06 12.08
CA ARG A 4 -7.07 -7.83 11.21
C ARG A 4 -5.66 -7.30 11.40
N PHE A 5 -4.86 -8.01 12.18
CA PHE A 5 -3.42 -7.78 12.27
C PHE A 5 -2.68 -9.04 11.81
N PHE A 6 -1.44 -8.85 11.39
CA PHE A 6 -0.48 -9.93 11.23
C PHE A 6 0.64 -9.70 12.25
N GLU A 7 1.13 -10.79 12.83
CA GLU A 7 2.21 -10.72 13.82
C GLU A 7 3.55 -10.89 13.11
N CYS A 8 4.54 -10.12 13.54
CA CYS A 8 5.94 -10.24 13.10
C CYS A 8 6.76 -10.75 14.30
N PRO A 9 6.72 -12.06 14.61
CA PRO A 9 7.39 -12.61 15.79
C PRO A 9 8.92 -12.38 15.77
N GLU A 10 9.51 -12.25 14.58
CA GLU A 10 10.93 -12.01 14.38
C GLU A 10 11.43 -10.65 14.87
N VAL A 11 10.53 -9.68 15.12
CA VAL A 11 10.90 -8.39 15.73
C VAL A 11 10.68 -8.34 17.23
N ALA A 12 10.00 -9.34 17.80
CA ALA A 12 9.62 -9.33 19.21
C ALA A 12 10.84 -9.33 20.14
N GLY A 13 10.84 -8.43 21.13
CA GLY A 13 11.92 -8.30 22.11
C GLY A 13 13.22 -7.69 21.57
N LYS A 14 13.26 -7.24 20.31
CA LYS A 14 14.44 -6.54 19.78
C LYS A 14 14.51 -5.10 20.27
N THR A 15 15.74 -4.65 20.50
CA THR A 15 16.02 -3.26 20.86
C THR A 15 16.20 -2.43 19.60
N ILE A 16 15.41 -1.37 19.46
CA ILE A 16 15.56 -0.39 18.38
C ILE A 16 16.85 0.38 18.59
N GLN A 17 17.70 0.40 17.56
CA GLN A 17 18.89 1.25 17.50
C GLN A 17 18.59 2.55 16.75
N THR A 18 17.89 2.46 15.62
CA THR A 18 17.43 3.63 14.86
C THR A 18 16.01 3.42 14.37
N LEU A 19 15.20 4.48 14.37
CA LEU A 19 13.91 4.53 13.70
C LEU A 19 13.90 5.74 12.75
N ARG A 20 13.54 5.51 11.49
CA ARG A 20 13.41 6.54 10.46
C ARG A 20 12.02 6.43 9.83
N VAL A 21 11.41 7.58 9.59
CA VAL A 21 10.17 7.70 8.82
C VAL A 21 10.50 8.50 7.58
N TYR A 22 10.37 7.88 6.42
CA TYR A 22 10.59 8.50 5.12
C TYR A 22 9.25 8.93 4.55
N GLN A 23 9.16 10.21 4.20
CA GLN A 23 7.99 10.78 3.54
C GLN A 23 8.19 10.66 2.03
N ASN A 24 7.65 9.60 1.41
CA ASN A 24 7.87 9.34 -0.03
C ASN A 24 6.72 9.84 -0.92
N GLY A 25 5.85 10.72 -0.40
CA GLY A 25 4.79 11.37 -1.19
C GLY A 25 3.78 10.36 -1.74
N ASP A 26 3.65 10.29 -3.07
CA ASP A 26 2.66 9.47 -3.76
C ASP A 26 2.91 7.96 -3.64
N GLU A 27 4.13 7.54 -3.27
CA GLU A 27 4.52 6.12 -3.14
C GLU A 27 4.26 5.55 -1.73
N GLY A 28 3.77 6.38 -0.81
CA GLY A 28 3.48 5.99 0.56
C GLY A 28 4.64 6.19 1.54
N ASP A 29 4.32 6.47 2.80
CA ASP A 29 5.33 6.66 3.83
C ASP A 29 5.98 5.33 4.23
N GLU A 30 7.31 5.32 4.37
CA GLU A 30 8.09 4.15 4.77
C GLU A 30 8.63 4.32 6.19
N ILE A 31 8.48 3.28 7.01
CA ILE A 31 9.08 3.18 8.34
C ILE A 31 10.22 2.18 8.25
N LEU A 32 11.43 2.61 8.58
CA LEU A 32 12.61 1.76 8.71
C LEU A 32 13.05 1.70 10.18
N ILE A 33 13.18 0.49 10.70
CA ILE A 33 13.68 0.19 12.03
C ILE A 33 14.97 -0.61 11.88
N GLU A 34 16.06 -0.10 12.44
CA GLU A 34 17.33 -0.80 12.58
C GLU A 34 17.44 -1.28 14.03
N PHE A 35 17.70 -2.55 14.25
CA PHE A 35 17.82 -3.16 15.57
C PHE A 35 19.28 -3.28 16.00
N ALA A 36 19.51 -3.31 17.32
CA ALA A 36 20.84 -3.44 17.91
C ALA A 36 21.55 -4.77 17.59
N ASP A 37 20.80 -5.78 17.15
CA ASP A 37 21.34 -7.06 16.69
C ASP A 37 21.86 -7.03 15.24
N GLY A 38 21.78 -5.87 14.57
CA GLY A 38 22.22 -5.66 13.20
C GLY A 38 21.17 -6.01 12.13
N THR A 39 20.00 -6.47 12.52
CA THR A 39 18.88 -6.68 11.59
C THR A 39 18.06 -5.41 11.40
N SER A 40 17.29 -5.35 10.30
CA SER A 40 16.39 -4.23 10.03
C SER A 40 15.00 -4.73 9.64
N PHE A 41 13.99 -3.95 9.97
CA PHE A 41 12.61 -4.13 9.56
C PHE A 41 12.15 -2.87 8.81
N SER A 42 11.56 -3.03 7.63
CA SER A 42 10.92 -1.94 6.90
C SER A 42 9.47 -2.29 6.61
N CYS A 43 8.58 -1.31 6.74
CA CYS A 43 7.23 -1.38 6.23
C CYS A 43 6.85 -0.08 5.51
N CYS A 44 6.11 -0.21 4.41
CA CYS A 44 5.59 0.92 3.65
C CYS A 44 4.07 0.90 3.69
N LEU A 45 3.47 2.07 3.93
CA LEU A 45 2.03 2.29 3.77
C LEU A 45 1.78 3.05 2.47
N GLU A 46 1.45 2.32 1.42
CA GLU A 46 1.13 2.87 0.10
C GLU A 46 -0.39 2.92 -0.13
N ILE A 47 -0.91 4.09 -0.54
CA ILE A 47 -2.31 4.25 -0.95
C ILE A 47 -2.37 4.21 -2.47
N LYS A 48 -2.68 3.04 -3.04
CA LYS A 48 -2.92 2.91 -4.49
C LYS A 48 -4.34 3.33 -4.85
N SER A 49 -4.54 4.59 -5.24
CA SER A 49 -5.80 5.03 -5.84
C SER A 49 -5.77 4.82 -7.36
N ALA A 50 -6.67 3.98 -7.88
CA ALA A 50 -6.85 3.77 -9.30
C ALA A 50 -8.20 4.36 -9.76
N LEU A 51 -8.16 5.40 -10.59
CA LEU A 51 -9.37 5.93 -11.24
C LEU A 51 -9.47 5.32 -12.64
N THR A 52 -10.45 4.44 -12.84
CA THR A 52 -10.78 3.94 -14.18
C THR A 52 -12.07 4.58 -14.65
N ALA A 53 -12.17 4.82 -15.96
CA ALA A 53 -13.40 5.30 -16.60
C ALA A 53 -13.67 4.52 -17.89
N SER A 54 -14.90 4.56 -18.40
CA SER A 54 -15.23 3.99 -19.71
C SER A 54 -16.33 4.81 -20.37
N LEU A 55 -16.15 5.11 -21.66
CA LEU A 55 -17.17 5.70 -22.53
C LEU A 55 -17.92 4.57 -23.22
N PHE A 56 -19.24 4.58 -23.12
CA PHE A 56 -20.08 3.57 -23.76
C PHE A 56 -21.25 4.21 -24.50
N ARG A 57 -21.73 3.51 -25.54
CA ARG A 57 -22.94 3.86 -26.28
C ARG A 57 -24.12 3.07 -25.70
N PRO A 58 -25.20 3.73 -25.27
CA PRO A 58 -26.42 3.05 -24.85
C PRO A 58 -27.08 2.36 -26.04
N THR A 59 -27.45 1.10 -25.89
CA THR A 59 -28.27 0.36 -26.86
C THR A 59 -29.46 -0.27 -26.15
N ALA A 60 -30.47 -0.77 -26.88
CA ALA A 60 -31.61 -1.46 -26.28
C ALA A 60 -31.23 -2.78 -25.58
N GLY A 61 -29.97 -3.22 -25.72
CA GLY A 61 -29.37 -4.38 -25.05
C GLY A 61 -28.10 -3.98 -24.27
N THR A 62 -27.02 -4.73 -24.45
CA THR A 62 -25.75 -4.46 -23.73
C THR A 62 -25.09 -3.19 -24.27
N PRO A 63 -24.69 -2.24 -23.40
CA PRO A 63 -23.95 -1.06 -23.81
C PRO A 63 -22.63 -1.43 -24.49
N GLU A 64 -22.37 -0.82 -25.64
CA GLU A 64 -21.13 -1.00 -26.37
C GLU A 64 -20.06 -0.11 -25.73
N VAL A 65 -19.01 -0.69 -25.15
CA VAL A 65 -17.87 0.09 -24.66
C VAL A 65 -17.12 0.62 -25.88
N ILE A 66 -17.25 1.92 -26.11
CA ILE A 66 -16.55 2.62 -27.19
C ILE A 66 -15.08 2.78 -26.80
N GLN A 67 -14.83 3.10 -25.54
CA GLN A 67 -13.49 3.38 -25.04
C GLN A 67 -13.39 3.05 -23.56
N SER A 68 -12.28 2.46 -23.16
CA SER A 68 -11.88 2.34 -21.75
C SER A 68 -10.73 3.30 -21.46
N TYR A 69 -10.75 3.89 -20.27
CA TYR A 69 -9.73 4.76 -19.72
C TYR A 69 -9.17 4.04 -18.48
N PRO A 70 -7.99 3.40 -18.58
CA PRO A 70 -7.36 2.76 -17.43
C PRO A 70 -6.87 3.82 -16.43
N SER A 71 -6.63 3.38 -15.19
CA SER A 71 -5.96 4.15 -14.14
C SER A 71 -4.48 4.33 -14.41
#